data_AF-A0A835H8B8-F1
#
_entry.id   AF-A0A835H8B8-F1
#
_cell.length_a   1.000
_cell.length_b   1.000
_cell.length_c   1.000
_cell.angle_alpha   90.00
_cell.angle_beta   90.00
_cell.angle_gamma   90.00
#
_symmetry.space_group_name_H-M   'P 1'
#
loop_
_entity.id
_entity.type
_entity.pdbx_description
1 polymer ?
#
loop_
_entity_poly.entity_id
_entity_poly.type
_entity_poly.pdbx_seq_one_letter_code
_entity_poly.pdbx_strand_id
1 'polypeptide(L)'
;MPEVIFKATWKTSLNAINGILIPLRTLLRLIWNRREAFSFEYNKLKSRLETLQKSQRYFMGEEIATLSFKELQQLEQRLDNALRKIRSRKNKLMFASITDHQRKEKALQEENNDLKKQIKVMELTLSLSEQHVQNSPSLPPLETLPIPNISPVSPVMDTFLQPTTRENPDLDLSTEFRVK
;
A
#
# COMPACT_ATOMS: atom_id res chain seq x y z
N MET A 1 -27.17 -85.55 11.69
CA MET A 1 -27.65 -84.41 10.88
C MET A 1 -27.87 -83.09 11.65
N PRO A 2 -28.43 -83.02 12.87
CA PRO A 2 -28.74 -81.73 13.53
C PRO A 2 -27.50 -80.92 13.97
N GLU A 3 -26.42 -81.59 14.39
CA GLU A 3 -25.20 -80.92 14.85
C GLU A 3 -24.46 -80.18 13.72
N VAL A 4 -24.52 -80.71 12.49
CA VAL A 4 -23.90 -80.09 11.31
C VAL A 4 -24.65 -78.81 10.92
N ILE A 5 -25.98 -78.85 10.98
CA ILE A 5 -26.83 -77.68 10.72
C ILE A 5 -26.58 -76.60 11.78
N PHE A 6 -26.48 -76.97 13.05
CA PHE A 6 -26.19 -76.01 14.14
C PHE A 6 -24.83 -75.33 13.98
N LYS A 7 -23.77 -76.09 13.67
CA LYS A 7 -22.44 -75.51 13.42
C LYS A 7 -22.45 -74.58 12.20
N ALA A 8 -23.19 -74.93 11.15
CA ALA A 8 -23.33 -74.11 9.94
C ALA A 8 -24.11 -72.82 10.21
N THR A 9 -25.25 -72.88 10.89
CA THR A 9 -26.05 -71.70 11.23
C THR A 9 -25.30 -70.78 12.20
N TRP A 10 -24.60 -71.34 13.18
CA TRP A 10 -23.73 -70.57 14.09
C TRP A 10 -22.61 -69.86 13.33
N LYS A 11 -21.95 -70.55 12.41
CA LYS A 11 -20.88 -69.97 11.57
C LYS A 11 -21.39 -68.83 10.69
N THR A 12 -22.57 -69.00 10.10
CA THR A 12 -23.22 -67.93 9.31
C THR A 12 -23.60 -66.74 10.19
N SER A 13 -24.12 -66.97 11.39
CA SER A 13 -24.44 -65.91 12.35
C SER A 13 -23.18 -65.14 12.80
N LEU A 14 -22.10 -65.86 13.11
CA LEU A 14 -20.81 -65.26 13.47
C LEU A 14 -20.24 -64.42 12.32
N ASN A 15 -20.35 -64.90 11.07
CA ASN A 15 -19.93 -64.16 9.89
C ASN A 15 -20.76 -62.88 9.69
N ALA A 16 -22.07 -62.92 9.93
CA ALA A 16 -22.93 -61.73 9.87
C ALA A 16 -22.55 -60.69 10.94
N ILE A 17 -22.27 -61.15 12.17
CA ILE A 17 -21.82 -60.27 13.27
C ILE A 17 -20.45 -59.65 12.93
N ASN A 18 -19.50 -60.45 12.47
CA ASN A 18 -18.17 -59.96 12.07
C ASN A 18 -18.25 -58.99 10.89
N GLY A 19 -19.18 -59.22 9.95
CA GLY A 19 -19.44 -58.33 8.82
C GLY A 19 -19.91 -56.92 9.24
N ILE A 20 -20.53 -56.78 10.41
CA ILE A 20 -20.97 -55.49 10.96
C ILE A 20 -19.91 -54.91 11.92
N LEU A 21 -19.34 -55.75 12.77
CA LEU A 21 -18.45 -55.32 13.85
C LEU A 21 -17.09 -54.82 13.35
N ILE A 22 -16.49 -55.48 12.35
CA ILE A 22 -15.16 -55.11 11.83
C ILE A 22 -15.18 -53.71 11.18
N PRO A 23 -16.17 -53.37 10.32
CA PRO A 23 -16.29 -52.01 9.79
C PRO A 23 -16.50 -50.97 10.89
N LEU A 24 -17.37 -51.22 11.86
CA LEU A 24 -17.62 -50.28 12.96
C LEU A 24 -16.36 -50.02 13.79
N ARG A 25 -15.56 -51.06 14.09
CA ARG A 25 -14.28 -50.89 14.78
C ARG A 25 -13.28 -50.09 13.96
N THR A 26 -13.26 -50.28 12.65
CA THR A 26 -12.37 -49.54 11.74
C THR A 26 -12.81 -48.08 11.64
N LEU A 27 -14.11 -47.82 11.50
CA LEU A 27 -14.68 -46.47 11.49
C LEU A 27 -14.40 -45.73 12.80
N LEU A 28 -14.60 -46.39 13.94
CA LEU A 28 -14.29 -45.78 15.24
C LEU A 28 -12.81 -45.45 15.37
N ARG A 29 -11.92 -46.33 14.90
CA ARG A 29 -10.47 -46.07 14.83
C ARG A 29 -10.15 -44.87 13.94
N LEU A 30 -10.78 -44.75 12.77
CA LEU A 30 -10.55 -43.63 11.86
C LEU A 30 -11.07 -42.31 12.43
N ILE A 31 -12.25 -42.32 13.07
CA ILE A 31 -12.83 -41.14 13.71
C ILE A 31 -11.95 -40.69 14.87
N TRP A 32 -11.48 -41.63 15.70
CA TRP A 32 -10.58 -41.34 16.81
C TRP A 32 -9.25 -40.74 16.32
N ASN A 33 -8.59 -41.39 15.35
CA ASN A 33 -7.34 -40.92 14.78
C ASN A 33 -7.50 -39.53 14.14
N ARG A 34 -8.59 -39.30 13.40
CA ARG A 34 -8.91 -37.98 12.83
C ARG A 34 -9.10 -36.92 13.92
N ARG A 35 -9.76 -37.26 15.03
CA ARG A 35 -9.97 -36.36 16.16
C ARG A 35 -8.66 -36.01 16.86
N GLU A 36 -7.79 -36.99 17.07
CA GLU A 36 -6.46 -36.77 17.65
C GLU A 36 -5.60 -35.88 16.75
N ALA A 37 -5.55 -36.16 15.45
CA ALA A 37 -4.81 -35.35 14.49
C ALA A 37 -5.31 -33.89 14.48
N PHE A 38 -6.63 -33.69 14.47
CA PHE A 38 -7.21 -32.35 14.52
C PHE A 38 -6.88 -31.63 15.84
N SER A 39 -7.00 -32.32 16.97
CA SER A 39 -6.65 -31.75 18.28
C SER A 39 -5.17 -31.38 18.36
N PHE A 40 -4.29 -32.21 17.81
CA PHE A 40 -2.86 -31.96 17.77
C PHE A 40 -2.53 -30.70 16.95
N GLU A 41 -3.05 -30.61 15.71
CA GLU A 41 -2.83 -29.43 14.87
C GLU A 41 -3.42 -28.15 15.49
N TYR A 42 -4.59 -28.24 16.13
CA TYR A 42 -5.18 -27.12 16.86
C TYR A 42 -4.26 -26.64 17.99
N ASN A 43 -3.78 -27.56 18.84
CA ASN A 43 -2.90 -27.22 19.97
C ASN A 43 -1.57 -26.63 19.51
N LYS A 44 -1.01 -27.16 18.42
CA LYS A 44 0.21 -26.64 17.78
C LYS A 44 0.00 -25.23 17.25
N LEU A 45 -1.12 -24.96 16.59
CA LEU A 45 -1.45 -23.61 16.12
C LEU A 45 -1.65 -22.65 17.30
N LYS A 46 -2.39 -23.09 18.33
CA LYS A 46 -2.64 -22.31 19.54
C LYS A 46 -1.35 -21.93 20.26
N SER A 47 -0.42 -22.87 20.44
CA SER A 47 0.87 -22.61 21.07
C SER A 47 1.72 -21.59 20.28
N ARG A 48 1.69 -21.66 18.93
CA ARG A 48 2.35 -20.67 18.07
C ARG A 48 1.74 -19.28 18.24
N LEU A 49 0.41 -19.20 18.29
CA LEU A 49 -0.32 -17.95 18.51
C LEU A 49 0.04 -17.33 19.87
N GLU A 50 0.01 -18.12 20.94
CA GLU A 50 0.37 -17.65 22.29
C GLU A 50 1.81 -17.14 22.35
N THR A 51 2.76 -17.85 21.71
CA THR A 51 4.16 -17.43 21.63
C THR A 51 4.30 -16.12 20.85
N LEU A 52 3.59 -15.98 19.74
CA LEU A 52 3.61 -14.76 18.93
C LEU A 52 3.03 -13.58 19.71
N GLN A 53 1.87 -13.76 20.35
CA GLN A 53 1.23 -12.73 21.15
C GLN A 53 2.10 -12.31 22.34
N LYS A 54 2.75 -13.26 23.00
CA LYS A 54 3.72 -12.97 24.06
C LYS A 54 4.90 -12.15 23.54
N SER A 55 5.45 -12.53 22.38
CA SER A 55 6.53 -11.76 21.75
C SER A 55 6.08 -10.35 21.38
N GLN A 56 4.83 -10.16 20.93
CA GLN A 56 4.28 -8.84 20.64
C GLN A 56 4.25 -7.98 21.89
N ARG A 57 3.77 -8.51 23.02
CA ARG A 57 3.79 -7.82 24.32
C ARG A 57 5.19 -7.38 24.70
N TYR A 58 6.19 -8.24 24.54
CA TYR A 58 7.59 -7.87 24.77
C TYR A 58 8.08 -6.71 23.88
N PHE A 59 7.74 -6.71 22.59
CA PHE A 59 8.07 -5.58 21.70
C PHE A 59 7.35 -4.28 22.06
N MET A 60 6.16 -4.37 22.67
CA MET A 60 5.42 -3.23 23.20
C MET A 60 5.92 -2.77 24.57
N GLY A 61 6.92 -3.45 25.13
CA GLY A 61 7.48 -3.14 26.44
C GLY A 61 6.63 -3.62 27.61
N GLU A 62 5.74 -4.57 27.40
CA GLU A 62 4.95 -5.22 28.45
C GLU A 62 5.64 -6.49 28.96
N GLU A 63 5.39 -6.88 30.21
CA GLU A 63 5.93 -8.11 30.83
C GLU A 63 7.47 -8.27 30.76
N ILE A 64 8.23 -7.18 30.52
CA ILE A 64 9.68 -7.23 30.30
C ILE A 64 10.43 -7.78 31.53
N ALA A 65 9.90 -7.55 32.74
CA ALA A 65 10.48 -8.06 33.98
C ALA A 65 10.58 -9.60 34.03
N THR A 66 9.84 -10.30 33.17
CA THR A 66 9.90 -11.77 33.06
C THR A 66 11.07 -12.28 32.22
N LEU A 67 11.75 -11.40 31.47
CA LEU A 67 12.87 -11.75 30.61
C LEU A 67 14.18 -11.78 31.39
N SER A 68 15.05 -12.72 31.06
CA SER A 68 16.43 -12.69 31.52
C SER A 68 17.22 -11.57 30.81
N PHE A 69 18.34 -11.14 31.41
CA PHE A 69 19.19 -10.10 30.82
C PHE A 69 19.62 -10.41 29.38
N LYS A 70 19.95 -11.68 29.08
CA LYS A 70 20.35 -12.11 27.74
C LYS A 70 19.21 -11.98 26.73
N GLU A 71 18.00 -12.35 27.12
CA GLU A 71 16.81 -12.24 26.26
C GLU A 71 16.43 -10.77 26.02
N LEU A 72 16.54 -9.95 27.06
CA LEU A 72 16.32 -8.51 26.96
C LEU A 72 17.32 -7.84 26.00
N GLN A 73 18.61 -8.18 26.11
CA GLN A 73 19.63 -7.69 25.19
C GLN A 73 19.35 -8.11 23.73
N GLN A 74 18.89 -9.35 23.52
CA GLN A 74 18.51 -9.80 22.18
C GLN A 74 17.27 -9.05 21.64
N LEU A 75 16.31 -8.74 22.51
CA LEU A 75 15.12 -7.96 22.16
C LEU A 75 15.51 -6.54 21.72
N GLU A 76 16.36 -5.88 22.50
CA GLU A 76 16.91 -4.56 22.19
C GLU A 76 17.63 -4.54 20.83
N GLN A 77 18.54 -5.50 20.60
CA GLN A 77 19.23 -5.62 19.31
C GLN A 77 18.27 -5.80 18.13
N ARG A 78 17.18 -6.55 18.30
CA ARG A 78 16.15 -6.71 17.25
C ARG A 78 15.43 -5.39 16.98
N LEU A 79 15.06 -4.66 18.02
CA LEU A 79 14.41 -3.35 17.91
C LEU A 79 15.32 -2.33 17.22
N ASP A 80 16.58 -2.24 17.63
CA ASP A 80 17.56 -1.34 17.01
C ASP A 80 17.76 -1.63 15.53
N ASN A 81 17.88 -2.91 15.17
CA ASN A 81 18.02 -3.31 13.78
C ASN A 81 16.76 -2.97 12.95
N ALA A 82 15.56 -3.20 13.51
CA ALA A 82 14.31 -2.82 12.85
C ALA A 82 14.22 -1.30 12.66
N LEU A 83 14.54 -0.52 13.69
CA LEU A 83 14.54 0.94 13.67
C LEU A 83 15.52 1.48 12.62
N ARG A 84 16.73 0.92 12.55
CA ARG A 84 17.73 1.27 11.53
C ARG A 84 17.19 1.02 10.12
N LYS A 85 16.53 -0.12 9.88
CA LYS A 85 15.92 -0.43 8.57
C LYS A 85 14.80 0.55 8.22
N ILE A 86 13.91 0.86 9.16
CA ILE A 86 12.81 1.82 8.96
C ILE A 86 13.38 3.20 8.61
N ARG A 87 14.33 3.69 9.40
CA ARG A 87 14.98 4.99 9.17
C ARG A 87 15.69 5.04 7.82
N SER A 88 16.42 3.97 7.46
CA SER A 88 17.08 3.88 6.15
C SER A 88 16.07 3.95 5.00
N ARG A 89 14.95 3.20 5.09
CA ARG A 89 13.89 3.24 4.08
C ARG A 89 13.26 4.62 3.97
N LYS A 90 12.92 5.24 5.10
CA LYS A 90 12.37 6.61 5.12
C LYS A 90 13.33 7.61 4.47
N ASN A 91 14.61 7.55 4.82
CA ASN A 91 15.61 8.44 4.23
C ASN A 91 15.75 8.23 2.73
N LYS A 92 15.78 6.98 2.25
CA LYS A 92 15.82 6.68 0.81
C LYS A 92 14.63 7.28 0.06
N LEU A 93 13.42 7.14 0.59
CA LEU A 93 12.21 7.70 0.00
C LEU A 93 12.24 9.24 0.01
N MET A 94 12.69 9.83 1.11
CA MET A 94 12.83 11.29 1.22
C MET A 94 13.82 11.83 0.18
N PHE A 95 14.99 11.21 0.03
CA PHE A 95 15.97 11.62 -0.99
C PHE A 95 15.45 11.43 -2.41
N ALA A 96 14.71 10.36 -2.67
CA ALA A 96 14.08 10.14 -3.98
C ALA A 96 13.08 11.27 -4.29
N SER A 97 12.24 11.66 -3.33
CA SER A 97 11.29 12.76 -3.48
C SER A 97 11.98 14.12 -3.69
N ILE A 98 13.03 14.43 -2.90
CA ILE A 98 13.82 15.65 -3.08
C ILE A 98 14.41 15.70 -4.50
N THR A 99 14.98 14.59 -4.97
CA THR A 99 15.59 14.51 -6.30
C THR A 99 14.55 14.72 -7.40
N ASP A 100 13.37 14.12 -7.26
CA ASP A 100 12.27 14.29 -8.20
C ASP A 100 11.81 15.76 -8.27
N HIS A 101 11.66 16.42 -7.12
CA HIS A 101 11.30 17.82 -7.06
C HIS A 101 12.36 18.72 -7.71
N GLN A 102 13.64 18.49 -7.44
CA GLN A 102 14.74 19.24 -8.05
C GLN A 102 14.79 19.09 -9.58
N ARG A 103 14.48 17.90 -10.10
CA ARG A 103 14.38 17.69 -11.56
C ARG A 103 13.23 18.49 -12.17
N LYS A 104 12.06 18.49 -11.51
CA LYS A 104 10.90 19.27 -11.95
C LYS A 104 11.17 20.76 -11.92
N GLU A 105 11.77 21.26 -10.84
CA GLU A 105 12.18 22.66 -10.70
C GLU A 105 13.11 23.06 -11.85
N LYS A 106 14.15 22.25 -12.13
CA LYS A 106 15.08 22.51 -13.22
C LYS A 106 14.39 22.54 -14.59
N ALA A 107 13.53 21.56 -14.88
CA ALA A 107 12.79 21.50 -16.15
C ALA A 107 11.89 22.73 -16.35
N LEU A 108 11.16 23.15 -15.30
CA LEU A 108 10.33 24.35 -15.34
C LEU A 108 11.15 25.63 -15.52
N GLN A 109 12.34 25.70 -14.89
CA GLN A 109 13.22 26.84 -15.05
C GLN A 109 13.79 26.94 -16.47
N GLU A 110 14.11 25.81 -17.10
CA GLU A 110 14.51 25.74 -18.51
C GLU A 110 13.39 26.23 -19.43
N GLU A 111 12.16 25.74 -19.26
CA GLU A 111 10.99 26.17 -20.02
C GLU A 111 10.72 27.68 -19.86
N ASN A 112 10.76 28.19 -18.62
CA ASN A 112 10.55 29.61 -18.34
C ASN A 112 11.60 30.50 -19.01
N ASN A 113 12.86 30.06 -19.03
CA ASN A 113 13.94 30.78 -19.70
C ASN A 113 13.74 30.82 -21.22
N ASP A 114 13.25 29.74 -21.83
CA ASP A 114 12.99 29.71 -23.26
C ASP A 114 11.79 30.58 -23.65
N LEU A 115 10.72 30.57 -22.85
CA LEU A 115 9.60 31.50 -23.01
C LEU A 115 10.05 32.96 -22.91
N LYS A 116 10.88 33.30 -21.92
CA LYS A 116 11.46 34.66 -21.79
C LYS A 116 12.24 35.08 -23.03
N LYS A 117 13.02 34.17 -23.62
CA LYS A 117 13.74 34.45 -24.88
C LYS A 117 12.76 34.67 -26.03
N GLN A 118 11.72 33.85 -26.16
CA GLN A 118 10.71 33.99 -27.21
C GLN A 118 9.97 35.32 -27.11
N ILE A 119 9.54 35.72 -25.90
CA ILE A 119 8.91 37.02 -25.66
C ILE A 119 9.83 38.15 -26.12
N LYS A 120 11.11 38.11 -25.75
CA LYS A 120 12.08 39.12 -26.17
C LYS A 120 12.24 39.21 -27.70
N VAL A 121 12.24 38.07 -28.39
CA VAL A 121 12.29 38.03 -29.86
C VAL A 121 11.01 38.62 -30.48
N MET A 122 9.85 38.29 -29.94
CA MET A 122 8.56 38.84 -30.41
C MET A 122 8.49 40.35 -30.22
N GLU A 123 8.91 40.86 -29.07
CA GLU A 123 8.96 42.30 -28.78
C GLU A 123 9.87 43.05 -29.77
N LEU A 124 11.07 42.51 -30.04
CA LEU A 124 11.95 43.05 -31.07
C LEU A 124 11.30 43.02 -32.47
N THR A 125 10.63 41.94 -32.83
CA THR A 125 9.94 41.81 -34.13
C THR A 125 8.80 42.82 -34.28
N LEU A 126 8.02 43.03 -33.23
CA LEU A 126 6.94 44.03 -33.20
C LEU A 126 7.49 45.44 -33.37
N SER A 127 8.53 45.82 -32.62
CA SER A 127 9.17 47.14 -32.74
C SER A 127 9.72 47.43 -34.16
N LEU A 128 10.17 46.38 -34.86
CA LEU A 128 10.69 46.48 -36.23
C LEU A 128 9.55 46.61 -37.26
N SER A 129 8.39 46.00 -36.99
CA SER A 129 7.19 46.13 -37.81
C SER A 129 6.51 47.52 -37.66
N GLU A 130 6.56 48.13 -36.48
CA GLU A 130 6.03 49.48 -36.24
C GLU A 130 6.80 50.56 -37.03
N GLN A 131 8.10 50.37 -37.26
CA GLN A 131 8.89 51.26 -38.13
C GLN A 131 8.50 51.16 -39.61
N HIS A 132 7.86 50.08 -40.05
CA HIS A 132 7.43 49.92 -41.45
C HIS A 132 6.13 50.67 -41.77
N VAL A 133 5.32 51.03 -40.76
CA VAL A 133 4.06 51.77 -40.95
C VAL A 133 4.27 53.29 -41.13
N GLN A 134 5.47 53.83 -40.83
CA GLN A 134 5.78 55.26 -41.00
C GLN A 134 6.27 55.65 -42.41
N ASN A 135 6.32 54.73 -43.38
CA ASN A 135 6.92 54.98 -44.70
C ASN A 135 5.96 54.92 -45.92
N SER A 136 4.66 55.15 -45.77
CA SER A 136 3.74 55.32 -46.92
C SER A 136 2.70 56.45 -46.74
N PRO A 137 2.26 57.14 -47.83
CA PRO A 137 1.66 58.47 -47.76
C PRO A 137 0.19 58.47 -47.28
N SER A 138 -0.17 59.57 -46.62
CA SER A 138 -1.44 59.91 -45.96
C SER A 138 -2.73 59.72 -46.77
N LEU A 139 -3.80 59.27 -46.09
CA LEU A 139 -5.23 59.44 -46.45
C LEU A 139 -6.01 60.05 -45.25
N PRO A 140 -7.17 60.72 -45.49
CA PRO A 140 -7.65 61.84 -44.67
C PRO A 140 -8.37 61.44 -43.37
N PRO A 141 -8.63 62.38 -42.44
CA PRO A 141 -9.15 62.09 -41.10
C PRO A 141 -10.65 61.80 -41.11
N LEU A 142 -11.08 60.71 -40.45
CA LEU A 142 -12.50 60.48 -40.12
C LEU A 142 -12.68 60.25 -38.61
N GLU A 143 -13.39 61.23 -38.03
CA GLU A 143 -14.18 61.29 -36.79
C GLU A 143 -13.93 60.30 -35.63
N THR A 144 -13.70 60.89 -34.45
CA THR A 144 -13.69 60.22 -33.15
C THR A 144 -15.11 59.80 -32.74
N LEU A 145 -15.36 58.48 -32.65
CA LEU A 145 -16.51 57.92 -31.94
C LEU A 145 -16.17 57.66 -30.46
N PRO A 146 -17.17 57.71 -29.56
CA PRO A 146 -16.93 57.77 -28.12
C PRO A 146 -16.48 56.42 -27.56
N ILE A 147 -15.47 56.48 -26.68
CA ILE A 147 -14.90 55.33 -25.97
C ILE A 147 -15.99 54.72 -25.06
N PRO A 148 -16.33 53.42 -25.18
CA PRO A 148 -17.14 52.75 -24.17
C PRO A 148 -16.29 52.58 -22.91
N ASN A 149 -16.80 53.06 -21.79
CA ASN A 149 -16.20 52.90 -20.47
C ASN A 149 -16.07 51.40 -20.14
N ILE A 150 -14.83 50.91 -20.04
CA ILE A 150 -14.55 49.56 -19.55
C ILE A 150 -14.09 49.70 -18.10
N SER A 151 -14.95 49.26 -17.17
CA SER A 151 -14.65 49.18 -15.74
C SER A 151 -13.36 48.37 -15.49
N PRO A 152 -12.63 48.67 -14.40
CA PRO A 152 -11.37 47.99 -14.11
C PRO A 152 -11.61 46.48 -13.93
N VAL A 153 -10.92 45.67 -14.73
CA VAL A 153 -10.84 44.22 -14.53
C VAL A 153 -10.01 43.97 -13.27
N SER A 154 -10.63 43.40 -12.25
CA SER A 154 -9.95 42.95 -11.03
C SER A 154 -8.86 41.92 -11.36
N PRO A 155 -7.71 41.94 -10.66
CA PRO A 155 -6.67 40.95 -10.87
C PRO A 155 -7.16 39.58 -10.38
N VAL A 156 -7.20 38.59 -11.28
CA VAL A 156 -7.38 37.18 -10.90
C VAL A 156 -6.07 36.68 -10.31
N MET A 157 -5.85 37.02 -9.05
CA MET A 157 -4.86 36.39 -8.17
C MET A 157 -5.64 35.42 -7.31
N ASP A 158 -5.85 34.17 -7.76
CA ASP A 158 -6.19 33.02 -6.91
C ASP A 158 -6.32 31.74 -7.76
N THR A 159 -5.18 31.25 -8.29
CA THR A 159 -5.08 29.83 -8.70
C THR A 159 -3.82 29.16 -8.15
N PHE A 160 -2.91 29.91 -7.52
CA PHE A 160 -1.76 29.36 -6.82
C PHE A 160 -2.10 29.18 -5.35
N LEU A 161 -2.87 28.14 -5.03
CA LEU A 161 -2.88 27.40 -3.75
C LEU A 161 -4.02 26.37 -3.81
N GLN A 162 -3.92 25.40 -4.70
CA GLN A 162 -4.58 24.11 -4.46
C GLN A 162 -3.48 23.09 -4.13
N PRO A 163 -3.56 22.40 -2.97
CA PRO A 163 -2.80 21.17 -2.82
C PRO A 163 -3.36 20.23 -3.87
N THR A 164 -2.55 19.84 -4.85
CA THR A 164 -2.90 18.74 -5.75
C THR A 164 -2.86 17.46 -4.93
N THR A 165 -3.94 17.19 -4.19
CA THR A 165 -4.30 15.84 -3.77
C THR A 165 -4.72 15.10 -5.03
N ARG A 166 -3.74 14.72 -5.86
CA ARG A 166 -3.92 13.58 -6.74
C ARG A 166 -3.61 12.38 -5.88
N GLU A 167 -4.69 11.75 -5.41
CA GLU A 167 -4.64 10.36 -4.98
C GLU A 167 -3.91 9.57 -6.05
N ASN A 168 -2.78 9.01 -5.66
CA ASN A 168 -2.11 7.99 -6.42
C ASN A 168 -2.71 6.68 -5.89
N PRO A 169 -3.61 6.00 -6.62
CA PRO A 169 -4.34 4.84 -6.08
C PRO A 169 -3.46 3.61 -5.79
N ASP A 170 -2.15 3.66 -6.10
CA ASP A 170 -1.26 2.48 -6.02
C ASP A 170 -0.24 2.48 -4.86
N LEU A 171 -0.38 3.35 -3.85
CA LEU A 171 0.48 3.30 -2.65
C LEU A 171 -0.26 3.53 -1.33
N ASP A 172 -1.41 2.86 -1.14
CA ASP A 172 -1.92 2.65 0.21
C ASP A 172 -1.18 1.49 0.89
N LEU A 173 -0.12 1.79 1.64
CA LEU A 173 0.42 0.86 2.65
C LEU A 173 -0.25 1.03 4.02
N SER A 174 -1.29 1.87 4.15
CA SER A 174 -2.00 2.06 5.43
C SER A 174 -2.99 0.94 5.74
N THR A 175 -3.27 0.03 4.80
CA THR A 175 -4.18 -1.11 5.00
C THR A 175 -3.52 -2.39 5.53
N GLU A 176 -2.19 -2.48 5.65
CA GLU A 176 -1.52 -3.73 6.05
C GLU A 176 -1.38 -3.99 7.57
N PHE A 177 -1.84 -3.07 8.44
CA PHE A 177 -1.80 -3.28 9.90
C PHE A 177 -3.15 -3.13 10.60
N ARG A 178 -4.27 -3.47 9.94
CA ARG A 178 -5.53 -3.71 10.65
C ARG A 178 -5.58 -5.17 11.10
N VAL A 179 -4.96 -5.42 12.25
CA VAL A 179 -5.09 -6.65 13.03
C VAL A 179 -6.58 -6.94 13.27
N LYS A 180 -7.05 -8.11 12.84
CA LYS A 180 -8.32 -8.71 13.25
C LYS A 180 -8.22 -9.24 14.68
#